data_AF-D3VKD1-F1
#
_entry.id   AF-D3VKD1-F1
#
_cell.length_a   1.000
_cell.length_b   1.000
_cell.length_c   1.000
_cell.angle_alpha   90.00
_cell.angle_beta   90.00
_cell.angle_gamma   90.00
#
_symmetry.space_group_name_H-M   'P 1'
#
loop_
_entity.id
_entity.type
_entity.pdbx_description
1 polymer ?
#
loop_
_entity_poly.entity_id
_entity_poly.type
_entity_poly.pdbx_seq_one_letter_code
_entity_poly.pdbx_strand_id
1 'polypeptide(L)' 'MSKKWVFEALVKDDKDAVGLIAYALYKYRKHILATNLRNQGENESIIKKEVSIFHKQTLQNNSPDDYRDRATHYLNQ' A
#
# COMPACT_ATOMS: atom_id res chain seq x y z
N MET A 1 8.54 -12.16 16.16
CA MET A 1 8.10 -10.83 15.69
C MET A 1 6.71 -10.98 15.09
N SER A 2 5.71 -10.26 15.60
CA SER A 2 4.35 -10.32 15.06
C SER A 2 4.33 -9.83 13.61
N LYS A 3 3.53 -10.48 12.78
CA LYS A 3 3.30 -10.06 11.39
C LYS A 3 2.61 -8.69 11.45
N LYS A 4 3.35 -7.60 11.21
CA LYS A 4 2.77 -6.26 11.13
C LYS A 4 1.83 -6.20 9.93
N TRP A 5 0.58 -5.85 10.15
CA TRP A 5 -0.37 -5.65 9.06
C TRP A 5 -0.26 -4.22 8.55
N VAL A 6 -0.19 -4.02 7.22
CA VAL A 6 -0.17 -2.67 6.62
C VAL A 6 -1.42 -1.87 7.00
N PHE A 7 -2.55 -2.56 7.20
CA PHE A 7 -3.77 -1.91 7.69
C PHE A 7 -3.57 -1.30 9.08
N GLU A 8 -3.07 -2.07 10.05
CA GLU A 8 -2.79 -1.59 11.42
C GLU A 8 -1.68 -0.52 11.46
N ALA A 9 -0.79 -0.51 10.47
CA ALA A 9 0.22 0.54 10.33
C ALA A 9 -0.34 1.86 9.76
N LEU A 10 -1.48 1.81 9.07
CA LEU A 10 -2.06 2.96 8.37
C LEU A 10 -3.33 3.48 9.01
N VAL A 11 -4.15 2.60 9.62
CA VAL A 11 -5.50 2.88 10.08
C VAL A 11 -5.57 2.69 11.59
N LYS A 12 -5.92 3.76 12.31
CA LYS A 12 -6.09 3.70 13.77
C LYS A 12 -7.41 3.02 14.16
N ASP A 13 -8.50 3.41 13.51
CA ASP A 13 -9.84 2.90 13.71
C ASP A 13 -10.72 3.15 12.47
N ASP A 14 -12.00 2.80 12.54
CA ASP A 14 -12.98 2.96 11.47
C ASP A 14 -13.40 4.43 11.22
N LYS A 15 -12.95 5.36 12.06
CA LYS A 15 -13.19 6.82 11.93
C LYS A 15 -11.96 7.56 11.42
N ASP A 16 -10.80 6.90 11.32
CA ASP A 16 -9.56 7.45 10.75
C ASP A 16 -9.67 7.54 9.22
N ALA A 17 -10.45 8.51 8.72
CA ALA A 17 -10.65 8.74 7.29
C ALA A 17 -9.32 8.87 6.53
N VAL A 18 -8.34 9.57 7.11
CA VAL A 18 -6.99 9.69 6.53
C VAL A 18 -6.35 8.30 6.40
N GLY A 19 -6.38 7.49 7.46
CA GLY A 19 -5.85 6.13 7.43
C GLY A 19 -6.55 5.23 6.41
N LEU A 20 -7.89 5.29 6.35
CA LEU A 20 -8.69 4.49 5.41
C LEU A 20 -8.37 4.84 3.96
N ILE A 21 -8.27 6.13 3.63
CA ILE A 21 -7.85 6.59 2.31
C ILE A 21 -6.39 6.21 2.05
N ALA A 22 -5.49 6.36 3.01
CA ALA A 22 -4.10 5.95 2.90
C ALA A 22 -3.98 4.45 2.57
N TYR A 23 -4.79 3.61 3.21
CA TYR A 23 -4.86 2.17 2.92
C TYR A 23 -5.39 1.88 1.50
N ALA A 24 -6.41 2.63 1.05
CA ALA A 24 -6.90 2.53 -0.32
C ALA A 24 -5.84 2.92 -1.35
N LEU A 25 -5.09 4.00 -1.11
CA LEU A 25 -3.96 4.43 -1.96
C LEU A 25 -2.84 3.38 -2.02
N TYR A 26 -2.52 2.76 -0.88
CA TYR A 26 -1.59 1.63 -0.83
C TYR A 26 -2.06 0.46 -1.71
N LYS A 27 -3.33 0.06 -1.58
CA LYS A 27 -3.92 -1.03 -2.38
C LYS A 27 -3.93 -0.70 -3.87
N TYR A 28 -4.24 0.54 -4.21
CA TYR A 28 -4.20 1.04 -5.58
C TYR A 28 -2.79 0.90 -6.16
N ARG A 29 -1.75 1.39 -5.47
CA ARG A 29 -0.36 1.25 -5.94
C ARG A 29 0.07 -0.20 -6.10
N LYS A 30 -0.29 -1.05 -5.14
CA LYS A 30 -0.03 -2.50 -5.21
C LYS A 30 -0.69 -3.13 -6.45
N HIS A 31 -1.91 -2.70 -6.77
CA HIS A 31 -2.63 -3.16 -7.95
C HIS A 31 -1.96 -2.67 -9.24
N ILE A 32 -1.59 -1.39 -9.32
CA ILE A 32 -0.88 -0.83 -10.48
C ILE A 32 0.43 -1.57 -10.74
N LEU A 33 1.22 -1.88 -9.71
CA LEU A 33 2.43 -2.69 -9.86
C LEU A 33 2.13 -4.05 -10.49
N ALA A 34 1.13 -4.77 -9.98
CA ALA A 34 0.74 -6.07 -10.51
C ALA A 34 0.24 -5.99 -11.96
N THR A 35 -0.58 -4.99 -12.28
CA THR A 35 -1.13 -4.78 -13.63
C THR A 35 -0.03 -4.42 -14.62
N ASN A 36 0.93 -3.57 -14.24
CA ASN A 36 2.06 -3.22 -15.10
C ASN A 36 2.93 -4.44 -15.41
N LEU A 37 3.24 -5.27 -14.42
CA LEU A 37 4.00 -6.50 -14.62
C LEU A 37 3.26 -7.48 -15.53
N ARG A 38 1.93 -7.63 -15.37
CA ARG A 38 1.12 -8.44 -16.30
C ARG A 38 1.17 -7.91 -17.73
N ASN A 39 1.05 -6.59 -17.90
CA ASN A 39 1.11 -5.95 -19.21
C ASN A 39 2.49 -6.09 -19.87
N GLN A 40 3.54 -6.26 -19.08
CA GLN A 40 4.90 -6.56 -19.53
C GLN A 40 5.10 -8.05 -19.90
N GLY A 41 4.09 -8.90 -19.70
CA GLY A 41 4.16 -10.34 -19.97
C GLY A 41 4.80 -11.16 -18.86
N GLU A 42 5.01 -10.58 -17.67
CA GLU A 42 5.56 -11.31 -16.53
C GLU A 42 4.60 -12.40 -16.05
N ASN A 43 5.16 -13.51 -15.59
CA ASN A 43 4.36 -14.61 -15.06
C ASN A 43 3.87 -14.33 -13.63
N GLU A 44 2.81 -15.04 -13.22
CA GLU A 44 2.17 -14.84 -11.91
C GLU A 44 3.10 -15.15 -10.72
N SER A 45 4.16 -15.95 -10.89
CA SER A 45 5.15 -16.20 -9.83
C SER A 45 5.99 -14.95 -9.56
N ILE A 46 6.47 -14.29 -10.63
CA ILE A 46 7.23 -13.04 -10.56
C ILE A 46 6.34 -11.93 -9.99
N ILE A 47 5.11 -11.80 -10.49
CA ILE A 47 4.16 -10.80 -9.98
C ILE A 47 3.92 -10.98 -8.48
N LYS A 48 3.68 -12.21 -8.01
CA LYS A 48 3.51 -12.49 -6.58
C LYS A 48 4.74 -12.12 -5.75
N LYS A 49 5.94 -12.41 -6.27
CA LYS A 49 7.20 -12.05 -5.63
C LYS A 49 7.35 -10.54 -5.50
N GLU A 50 7.17 -9.79 -6.58
CA GLU A 50 7.34 -8.34 -6.59
C GLU A 50 6.29 -7.62 -5.72
N VAL A 51 5.05 -8.07 -5.79
CA VAL A 51 3.97 -7.55 -4.95
C VAL A 51 4.19 -7.85 -3.45
N SER A 52 4.87 -8.95 -3.14
CA SER A 52 5.30 -9.30 -1.77
C SER A 52 6.48 -8.43 -1.32
N ILE A 53 7.45 -8.16 -2.18
CA ILE A 53 8.57 -7.24 -1.92
C ILE A 53 8.03 -5.84 -1.64
N PHE A 54 7.14 -5.32 -2.49
CA PHE A 54 6.47 -4.04 -2.29
C PHE A 54 5.77 -3.95 -0.93
N HIS A 55 5.05 -5.01 -0.53
CA HIS A 55 4.40 -5.07 0.79
C HIS A 55 5.41 -4.99 1.94
N LYS A 56 6.54 -5.70 1.85
CA LYS A 56 7.59 -5.66 2.87
C LYS A 56 8.26 -4.29 2.95
N GLN A 57 8.60 -3.70 1.81
CA GLN A 57 9.19 -2.36 1.72
C GLN A 57 8.25 -1.29 2.29
N THR A 58 6.95 -1.44 2.05
CA THR A 58 5.93 -0.54 2.62
C THR A 58 6.04 -0.50 4.15
N LEU A 59 6.22 -1.64 4.79
CA LEU A 59 6.35 -1.72 6.26
C LEU A 59 7.70 -1.25 6.80
N GLN A 60 8.74 -1.14 5.96
CA GLN A 60 10.11 -0.86 6.39
C GLN A 60 10.55 0.60 6.17
N ASN A 61 10.05 1.29 5.15
CA ASN A 61 10.66 2.54 4.66
C ASN A 61 9.89 3.83 5.00
N ASN A 62 9.28 3.96 6.18
CA ASN A 62 8.41 5.12 6.54
C ASN A 62 7.29 5.41 5.51
N SER A 63 6.98 4.46 4.63
CA SER A 63 5.93 4.64 3.62
C SER A 63 4.52 4.81 4.21
N PRO A 64 4.19 4.33 5.43
CA PRO A 64 2.88 4.61 6.01
C PRO A 64 2.61 6.11 6.13
N ASP A 65 3.64 6.90 6.46
CA ASP A 65 3.52 8.36 6.58
C ASP A 65 3.29 9.00 5.21
N ASP A 66 4.02 8.61 4.16
CA ASP A 66 3.79 9.09 2.78
C ASP A 66 2.36 8.81 2.30
N TYR A 67 1.79 7.64 2.62
CA TYR A 67 0.40 7.34 2.28
C TYR A 67 -0.60 8.20 3.07
N ARG A 68 -0.33 8.47 4.36
CA ARG A 68 -1.18 9.34 5.19
C ARG A 68 -1.11 10.80 4.76
N ASP A 69 0.07 11.29 4.37
CA ASP A 69 0.25 12.64 3.86
C ASP A 69 -0.52 12.84 2.55
N ARG A 70 -0.38 11.91 1.60
CA ARG A 70 -1.17 11.91 0.35
C ARG A 70 -2.67 11.87 0.61
N ALA A 71 -3.11 11.03 1.54
CA ALA A 71 -4.52 10.94 1.91
C ALA A 71 -5.05 12.24 2.52
N THR A 72 -4.25 12.89 3.37
CA THR A 72 -4.58 14.20 3.95
C THR A 72 -4.71 15.26 2.87
N HIS A 73 -3.77 15.32 1.92
CA HIS A 73 -3.87 16.22 0.78
C HIS A 73 -5.12 15.98 -0.07
N TYR A 74 -5.48 14.71 -0.32
CA TYR A 74 -6.65 14.36 -1.11
C TYR A 74 -7.98 14.78 -0.44
N LEU A 75 -8.07 14.67 0.89
CA LEU A 75 -9.28 15.03 1.65
C LEU A 75 -9.45 16.54 1.86
N ASN A 76 -8.36 17.32 1.72
CA ASN A 76 -8.36 18.77 1.89
C ASN A 76 -8.51 19.54 0.56
N GLN A 77 -8.75 18.84 -0.55
CA GLN A 77 -9.10 19.42 -1.85
C GLN A 77 -10.59 19.75 -1.92
#